data_AF-A0A6L6Y8N0-F1
#
_entry.id   AF-A0A6L6Y8N0-F1
#
_cell.length_a   1.000
_cell.length_b   1.000
_cell.length_c   1.000
_cell.angle_alpha   90.00
_cell.angle_beta   90.00
_cell.angle_gamma   90.00
#
_symmetry.space_group_name_H-M   'P 1'
#
loop_
_entity.id
_entity.type
_entity.pdbx_description
1 polymer ?
#
loop_
_entity_poly.entity_id
_entity_poly.type
_entity_poly.pdbx_seq_one_letter_code
_entity_poly.pdbx_strand_id
1 'polypeptide(L)'
;MIRDKFPLIILLAAILSCAVVTPEKIMGRNLFYLSSMITVSYAAINFKALRFKTEEVVLAATLFLMGVSQLLWTYRFPANATEVYMADLSYARTGAYLIIGSVVMLLISAVLRLIKPYPGQFINYMLLLGFAYLTLYALHFHFFISDDRLRIDSSATLSAYIYAFYTMITLYALSCVKIRYRAPIIITVVVLSLWIIFLTQTRSVLIFYPAILLYCLLKSKMLSRAKFIALCVASLLASLVMIEFAFPTIKVRAVEAVSELSEYQNDNNTSLGARLSMWHTGVYEIYHHPSGVSSQDRYEILSQLMQEKEHGNPEGMRNMVYHLHNDLIETMSLQGVIGGIILLCLYTAMVFYVRRKGILSCGTAFLCAPVILFGSVDSLFIHDRFIVMLITGLIIFAGLSGAKQARA
;
A
#
# COMPACT_ATOMS: atom_id res chain seq x y z
N MET A 1 11.32 33.95 7.76
CA MET A 1 11.56 32.98 8.85
C MET A 1 10.43 31.97 9.03
N ILE A 2 9.16 32.36 9.27
CA ILE A 2 8.03 31.39 9.35
C ILE A 2 7.65 30.84 7.97
N ARG A 3 7.66 31.69 6.93
CA ARG A 3 7.35 31.33 5.53
C ARG A 3 8.28 30.24 4.98
N ASP A 4 9.53 30.20 5.45
CA ASP A 4 10.57 29.26 4.98
C ASP A 4 10.48 27.88 5.66
N LYS A 5 9.83 27.79 6.83
CA LYS A 5 9.66 26.54 7.60
C LYS A 5 8.32 25.85 7.35
N PHE A 6 7.31 26.60 6.90
CA PHE A 6 5.95 26.11 6.64
C PHE A 6 5.88 24.82 5.81
N PRO A 7 6.70 24.65 4.76
CA PRO A 7 6.62 23.46 3.93
C PRO A 7 7.24 22.20 4.57
N LEU A 8 8.06 22.35 5.62
CA LEU A 8 8.52 21.22 6.45
C LEU A 8 7.38 20.64 7.27
N ILE A 9 6.41 21.46 7.66
CA ILE A 9 5.24 21.02 8.42
C ILE A 9 4.36 20.13 7.55
N ILE A 10 4.25 20.42 6.25
CA ILE A 10 3.56 19.54 5.28
C ILE A 10 4.18 18.14 5.30
N LEU A 11 5.50 18.06 5.10
CA LEU A 11 6.22 16.79 5.06
C LEU A 11 6.20 16.08 6.42
N LEU A 12 6.32 16.81 7.52
CA LEU A 12 6.23 16.26 8.87
C LEU A 12 4.85 15.65 9.12
N ALA A 13 3.77 16.38 8.82
CA ALA A 13 2.40 15.89 8.96
C ALA A 13 2.15 14.64 8.10
N ALA A 14 2.66 14.61 6.86
CA ALA A 14 2.60 13.43 6.01
C ALA A 14 3.38 12.23 6.58
N ILE A 15 4.59 12.43 7.11
CA ILE A 15 5.40 11.37 7.73
C ILE A 15 4.74 10.82 8.99
N LEU A 16 4.20 11.70 9.84
CA LEU A 16 3.47 11.30 11.05
C LEU A 16 2.17 10.58 10.69
N SER A 17 1.45 11.05 9.67
CA SER A 17 0.27 10.37 9.14
C SER A 17 0.62 8.94 8.71
N CYS A 18 1.68 8.77 7.92
CA CYS A 18 2.17 7.44 7.53
C CYS A 18 2.52 6.55 8.75
N ALA A 19 3.21 7.09 9.76
CA ALA A 19 3.64 6.29 10.91
C ALA A 19 2.47 5.84 11.80
N VAL A 20 1.41 6.66 11.90
CA VAL A 20 0.32 6.49 12.87
C VAL A 20 -0.95 5.91 12.26
N VAL A 21 -1.16 5.97 10.94
CA VAL A 21 -2.41 5.50 10.31
C VAL A 21 -2.69 4.01 10.52
N THR A 22 -1.65 3.19 10.70
CA THR A 22 -1.79 1.76 10.98
C THR A 22 -2.32 1.51 12.40
N PRO A 23 -1.64 1.97 13.48
CA PRO A 23 -2.13 1.77 14.84
C PRO A 23 -3.35 2.63 15.19
N GLU A 24 -3.46 3.85 14.64
CA GLU A 24 -4.46 4.83 15.04
C GLU A 24 -5.05 5.55 13.81
N LYS A 25 -6.11 4.96 13.26
CA LYS A 25 -6.77 5.40 12.02
C LYS A 25 -7.13 6.89 12.01
N ILE A 26 -7.79 7.35 13.07
CA ILE A 26 -8.36 8.69 13.15
C ILE A 26 -7.26 9.73 13.18
N MET A 27 -6.22 9.49 13.99
CA MET A 27 -5.07 10.38 14.08
C MET A 27 -4.31 10.44 12.75
N GLY A 28 -4.04 9.29 12.14
CA GLY A 28 -3.39 9.21 10.83
C GLY A 28 -4.15 9.99 9.75
N ARG A 29 -5.48 9.82 9.69
CA ARG A 29 -6.36 10.58 8.78
C ARG A 29 -6.33 12.09 9.05
N ASN A 30 -6.42 12.51 10.31
CA ASN A 30 -6.45 13.93 10.66
C ASN A 30 -5.11 14.61 10.30
N LEU A 31 -3.98 13.91 10.50
CA LEU A 31 -2.66 14.38 10.05
C LEU A 31 -2.55 14.46 8.52
N PHE A 32 -3.17 13.52 7.80
CA PHE A 32 -3.30 13.60 6.35
C PHE A 32 -4.10 14.84 5.94
N TYR A 33 -5.26 15.10 6.55
CA TYR A 33 -6.03 16.32 6.28
C TYR A 33 -5.24 17.59 6.60
N LEU A 34 -4.50 17.61 7.71
CA LEU A 34 -3.63 18.73 8.06
C LEU A 34 -2.58 18.98 6.97
N SER A 35 -1.87 17.94 6.52
CA SER A 35 -0.92 18.02 5.40
C SER A 35 -1.57 18.57 4.13
N SER A 36 -2.77 18.08 3.80
CA SER A 36 -3.54 18.51 2.63
C SER A 36 -3.94 19.98 2.71
N MET A 37 -4.50 20.42 3.85
CA MET A 37 -4.92 21.80 4.08
C MET A 37 -3.74 22.76 3.97
N ILE A 38 -2.63 22.46 4.65
CA ILE A 38 -1.42 23.29 4.61
C ILE A 38 -0.88 23.41 3.17
N THR A 39 -0.91 22.32 2.40
CA THR A 39 -0.49 22.32 0.98
C THR A 39 -1.36 23.25 0.15
N VAL A 40 -2.69 23.15 0.27
CA VAL A 40 -3.64 23.98 -0.47
C VAL A 40 -3.52 25.45 -0.06
N SER A 41 -3.45 25.76 1.23
CA SER A 41 -3.29 27.13 1.72
C SER A 41 -2.00 27.77 1.21
N TYR A 42 -0.88 27.06 1.25
CA TYR A 42 0.39 27.57 0.74
C TYR A 42 0.36 27.78 -0.79
N ALA A 43 -0.25 26.85 -1.52
CA ALA A 43 -0.44 26.96 -2.96
C ALA A 43 -1.31 28.17 -3.33
N ALA A 44 -2.40 28.42 -2.59
CA ALA A 44 -3.28 29.56 -2.82
C ALA A 44 -2.54 30.90 -2.64
N ILE A 45 -1.74 31.03 -1.58
CA ILE A 45 -0.94 32.25 -1.30
C ILE A 45 0.11 32.49 -2.41
N ASN A 46 0.66 31.43 -2.99
CA ASN A 46 1.76 31.52 -3.95
C ASN A 46 1.35 31.11 -5.38
N PHE A 47 0.06 31.21 -5.72
CA PHE A 47 -0.51 30.62 -6.94
C PHE A 47 0.22 31.05 -8.23
N LYS A 48 0.60 32.33 -8.33
CA LYS A 48 1.32 32.88 -9.50
C LYS A 48 2.72 32.27 -9.71
N ALA A 49 3.32 31.71 -8.66
CA ALA A 49 4.64 31.09 -8.70
C ALA A 49 4.59 29.59 -8.98
N LEU A 50 3.40 28.97 -9.00
CA LEU A 50 3.25 27.54 -9.23
C LEU A 50 3.49 27.20 -10.69
N ARG A 51 4.28 26.15 -10.91
CA ARG A 51 4.52 25.54 -12.21
C ARG A 51 4.22 24.06 -12.08
N PHE A 52 3.43 23.50 -12.99
CA PHE A 52 3.04 22.09 -12.99
C PHE A 52 3.76 21.35 -14.11
N LYS A 53 4.14 20.10 -13.85
CA LYS A 53 4.70 19.20 -14.88
C LYS A 53 3.68 18.18 -15.34
N THR A 54 3.83 17.69 -16.57
CA THR A 54 2.93 16.70 -17.16
C THR A 54 2.76 15.46 -16.27
N GLU A 55 3.85 14.93 -15.72
CA GLU A 55 3.77 13.75 -14.86
C GLU A 55 3.00 13.99 -13.54
N GLU A 56 2.98 15.23 -13.03
CA GLU A 56 2.24 15.60 -11.83
C GLU A 56 0.75 15.71 -12.15
N VAL A 57 0.41 16.31 -13.29
CA VAL A 57 -0.97 16.44 -13.78
C VAL A 57 -1.57 15.06 -14.09
N VAL A 58 -0.83 14.18 -14.77
CA VAL A 58 -1.31 12.83 -15.11
C VAL A 58 -1.59 12.00 -13.86
N LEU A 59 -0.71 12.03 -12.86
CA LEU A 59 -0.94 11.34 -11.59
C LEU A 59 -2.13 11.92 -10.83
N ALA A 60 -2.24 13.25 -10.77
CA ALA A 60 -3.39 13.89 -10.14
C ALA A 60 -4.71 13.56 -10.84
N ALA A 61 -4.75 13.60 -12.18
CA ALA A 61 -5.93 13.30 -12.96
C ALA A 61 -6.38 11.83 -12.77
N THR A 62 -5.46 10.88 -12.74
CA THR A 62 -5.81 9.46 -12.51
C THR A 62 -6.26 9.18 -11.08
N LEU A 63 -5.69 9.84 -10.07
CA LEU A 63 -6.21 9.80 -8.69
C LEU A 63 -7.63 10.39 -8.62
N PHE A 64 -7.87 11.50 -9.33
CA PHE A 64 -9.19 12.14 -9.39
C PHE A 64 -10.21 11.20 -10.03
N LEU A 65 -9.89 10.63 -11.18
CA LEU A 65 -10.76 9.68 -11.89
C LEU A 65 -11.09 8.46 -11.03
N MET A 66 -10.11 7.91 -10.30
CA MET A 66 -10.36 6.78 -9.40
C MET A 66 -11.28 7.19 -8.24
N GLY A 67 -11.07 8.37 -7.66
CA GLY A 67 -11.95 8.90 -6.62
C GLY A 67 -13.37 9.14 -7.12
N VAL A 68 -13.53 9.71 -8.32
CA VAL A 68 -14.83 9.91 -8.97
C VAL A 68 -15.50 8.57 -9.25
N SER A 69 -14.77 7.56 -9.75
CA SER A 69 -15.30 6.22 -10.00
C SER A 69 -15.92 5.61 -8.73
N GLN A 70 -15.20 5.66 -7.61
CA GLN A 70 -15.69 5.15 -6.32
C GLN A 70 -16.92 5.93 -5.80
N LEU A 71 -16.91 7.26 -5.92
CA LEU A 71 -18.01 8.10 -5.47
C LEU A 71 -19.26 7.99 -6.37
N LEU A 72 -19.08 7.88 -7.68
CA LEU A 72 -20.18 7.66 -8.63
C LEU A 72 -20.83 6.29 -8.40
N TRP A 73 -20.03 5.25 -8.15
CA TRP A 73 -20.55 3.95 -7.77
C TRP A 73 -21.35 4.02 -6.46
N THR A 74 -20.80 4.66 -5.43
CA THR A 74 -21.49 4.85 -4.13
C THR A 74 -22.79 5.64 -4.29
N TYR A 75 -22.80 6.65 -5.16
CA TYR A 75 -24.00 7.43 -5.46
C TYR A 75 -25.04 6.61 -6.23
N ARG A 76 -24.60 5.78 -7.18
CA ARG A 76 -25.47 4.93 -7.99
C ARG A 76 -26.09 3.79 -7.18
N PHE A 77 -25.33 3.24 -6.24
CA PHE A 77 -25.69 2.10 -5.39
C PHE A 77 -25.48 2.48 -3.91
N PRO A 78 -26.39 3.27 -3.33
CA PRO A 78 -26.29 3.63 -1.91
C PRO A 78 -26.45 2.40 -1.01
N ALA A 79 -25.79 2.44 0.15
CA ALA A 79 -25.84 1.36 1.13
C ALA A 79 -27.29 1.02 1.52
N ASN A 80 -27.63 -0.27 1.54
CA ASN A 80 -28.90 -0.72 2.09
C ASN A 80 -28.84 -0.67 3.64
N ALA A 81 -29.92 -0.24 4.29
CA ALA A 81 -29.96 -0.13 5.75
C ALA A 81 -29.95 -1.51 6.46
N THR A 82 -30.39 -2.57 5.77
CA THR A 82 -30.52 -3.91 6.34
C THR A 82 -29.29 -4.79 6.12
N GLU A 83 -28.57 -4.61 5.01
CA GLU A 83 -27.40 -5.40 4.63
C GLU A 83 -26.30 -4.46 4.13
N VAL A 84 -25.24 -4.30 4.93
CA VAL A 84 -24.14 -3.36 4.66
C VAL A 84 -22.87 -4.13 4.39
N TYR A 85 -22.35 -4.03 3.17
CA TYR A 85 -21.09 -4.64 2.77
C TYR A 85 -19.94 -3.66 2.98
N MET A 86 -18.71 -4.21 3.01
CA MET A 86 -17.52 -3.40 3.22
C MET A 86 -17.35 -2.31 2.15
N ALA A 87 -17.70 -2.61 0.90
CA ALA A 87 -17.61 -1.67 -0.22
C ALA A 87 -18.51 -0.44 -0.01
N ASP A 88 -19.73 -0.62 0.50
CA ASP A 88 -20.72 0.44 0.68
C ASP A 88 -20.22 1.54 1.62
N LEU A 89 -19.54 1.14 2.70
CA LEU A 89 -18.99 2.07 3.68
C LEU A 89 -17.64 2.63 3.25
N SER A 90 -16.85 1.82 2.54
CA SER A 90 -15.45 2.14 2.31
C SER A 90 -15.24 3.01 1.09
N TYR A 91 -15.96 2.77 -0.02
CA TYR A 91 -15.76 3.52 -1.25
C TYR A 91 -16.18 4.99 -1.16
N ALA A 92 -17.17 5.31 -0.32
CA ALA A 92 -17.47 6.69 0.03
C ALA A 92 -16.25 7.41 0.62
N ARG A 93 -15.55 6.76 1.57
CA ARG A 93 -14.39 7.32 2.28
C ARG A 93 -13.14 7.34 1.41
N THR A 94 -12.79 6.20 0.80
CA THR A 94 -11.60 6.09 -0.06
C THR A 94 -11.73 7.02 -1.27
N GLY A 95 -12.93 7.12 -1.84
CA GLY A 95 -13.22 8.02 -2.96
C GLY A 95 -12.94 9.47 -2.59
N ALA A 96 -13.47 9.92 -1.44
CA ALA A 96 -13.20 11.26 -0.92
C ALA A 96 -11.69 11.49 -0.67
N TYR A 97 -10.96 10.49 -0.15
CA TYR A 97 -9.52 10.63 0.12
C TYR A 97 -8.72 10.70 -1.17
N LEU A 98 -9.11 9.95 -2.21
CA LEU A 98 -8.52 10.04 -3.54
C LEU A 98 -8.77 11.39 -4.20
N ILE A 99 -9.96 11.99 -4.02
CA ILE A 99 -10.24 13.35 -4.48
C ILE A 99 -9.31 14.35 -3.79
N ILE A 100 -9.20 14.30 -2.45
CA ILE A 100 -8.26 15.16 -1.71
C ILE A 100 -6.82 14.91 -2.18
N GLY A 101 -6.45 13.64 -2.35
CA GLY A 101 -5.13 13.23 -2.83
C GLY A 101 -4.81 13.77 -4.21
N SER A 102 -5.77 13.80 -5.13
CA SER A 102 -5.55 14.34 -6.48
C SER A 102 -5.17 15.83 -6.46
N VAL A 103 -5.90 16.62 -5.68
CA VAL A 103 -5.62 18.06 -5.48
C VAL A 103 -4.24 18.24 -4.84
N VAL A 104 -3.96 17.50 -3.77
CA VAL A 104 -2.69 17.62 -3.06
C VAL A 104 -1.52 17.19 -3.94
N MET A 105 -1.64 16.09 -4.69
CA MET A 105 -0.57 15.59 -5.55
C MET A 105 -0.26 16.53 -6.73
N LEU A 106 -1.27 17.22 -7.26
CA LEU A 106 -1.05 18.28 -8.26
C LEU A 106 -0.22 19.44 -7.67
N LEU A 107 -0.56 19.87 -6.45
CA LEU A 107 0.00 21.06 -5.84
C LEU A 107 1.37 20.81 -5.17
N ILE A 108 1.55 19.66 -4.52
CA ILE A 108 2.67 19.42 -3.60
C ILE A 108 4.02 19.57 -4.29
N SER A 109 4.19 19.02 -5.49
CA SER A 109 5.48 19.12 -6.20
C SER A 109 5.78 20.56 -6.62
N ALA A 110 4.76 21.35 -6.95
CA ALA A 110 4.92 22.77 -7.28
C ALA A 110 5.25 23.60 -6.03
N VAL A 111 4.56 23.34 -4.92
CA VAL A 111 4.85 23.96 -3.61
C VAL A 111 6.28 23.63 -3.16
N LEU A 112 6.69 22.37 -3.25
CA LEU A 112 8.01 21.93 -2.80
C LEU A 112 9.16 22.55 -3.60
N ARG A 113 8.95 22.90 -4.87
CA ARG A 113 9.94 23.61 -5.70
C ARG A 113 10.24 25.04 -5.22
N LEU A 114 9.33 25.64 -4.46
CA LEU A 114 9.50 26.98 -3.90
C LEU A 114 10.33 26.97 -2.62
N ILE A 115 10.67 25.79 -2.07
CA ILE A 115 11.38 25.65 -0.80
C ILE A 115 12.89 25.59 -1.04
N LYS A 116 13.62 26.49 -0.38
CA LYS A 116 15.09 26.41 -0.23
C LYS A 116 15.48 26.82 1.20
N PRO A 117 16.43 26.13 1.88
CA PRO A 117 17.17 24.94 1.46
C PRO A 117 16.37 23.63 1.61
N TYR A 118 16.90 22.57 1.00
CA TYR A 118 16.23 21.26 0.91
C TYR A 118 16.41 20.39 2.18
N PRO A 119 15.34 19.85 2.80
CA PRO A 119 15.39 19.19 4.12
C PRO A 119 15.61 17.66 4.10
N GLY A 120 16.46 17.15 3.21
CA GLY A 120 16.60 15.70 2.98
C GLY A 120 16.96 14.86 4.20
N GLN A 121 17.88 15.35 5.04
CA GLN A 121 18.28 14.64 6.26
C GLN A 121 17.16 14.64 7.30
N PHE A 122 16.40 15.75 7.42
CA PHE A 122 15.24 15.83 8.30
C PHE A 122 14.18 14.79 7.93
N ILE A 123 13.84 14.68 6.64
CA ILE A 123 12.90 13.65 6.14
C ILE A 123 13.37 12.24 6.55
N ASN A 124 14.67 11.96 6.39
CA ASN A 124 15.24 10.66 6.76
C ASN A 124 15.11 10.36 8.26
N TYR A 125 15.48 11.31 9.13
CA TYR A 125 15.38 11.11 10.58
C TYR A 125 13.93 10.93 11.02
N MET A 126 12.99 11.71 10.48
CA MET A 126 11.58 11.57 10.83
C MET A 126 10.98 10.24 10.37
N LEU A 127 11.36 9.75 9.18
CA LEU A 127 10.96 8.42 8.71
C LEU A 127 11.56 7.29 9.57
N LEU A 128 12.81 7.44 10.01
CA LEU A 128 13.43 6.47 10.92
C LEU A 128 12.73 6.46 12.30
N LEU A 129 12.35 7.62 12.82
CA LEU A 129 11.59 7.71 14.07
C LEU A 129 10.21 7.06 13.93
N GLY A 130 9.50 7.32 12.83
CA GLY A 130 8.22 6.68 12.56
C GLY A 130 8.35 5.16 12.33
N PHE A 131 9.43 4.70 11.69
CA PHE A 131 9.74 3.28 11.56
C PHE A 131 9.99 2.63 12.93
N ALA A 132 10.77 3.29 13.79
CA ALA A 132 11.04 2.82 15.14
C ALA A 132 9.74 2.75 15.96
N TYR A 133 8.92 3.80 15.92
CA TYR A 133 7.60 3.82 16.55
C TYR A 133 6.72 2.67 16.09
N LEU A 134 6.54 2.48 14.78
CA LEU A 134 5.66 1.46 14.22
C LEU A 134 6.18 0.04 14.54
N THR A 135 7.50 -0.15 14.53
CA THR A 135 8.13 -1.43 14.90
C THR A 135 7.95 -1.73 16.37
N LEU A 136 8.21 -0.77 17.26
CA LEU A 136 8.01 -0.95 18.70
C LEU A 136 6.53 -1.19 19.04
N TYR A 137 5.62 -0.48 18.38
CA TYR A 137 4.18 -0.71 18.52
C TYR A 137 3.81 -2.13 18.09
N ALA A 138 4.30 -2.58 16.94
CA ALA A 138 4.04 -3.93 16.42
C ALA A 138 4.55 -5.03 17.37
N LEU A 139 5.77 -4.88 17.89
CA LEU A 139 6.33 -5.82 18.86
C LEU A 139 5.57 -5.80 20.18
N HIS A 140 5.20 -4.61 20.68
CA HIS A 140 4.41 -4.48 21.89
C HIS A 140 3.04 -5.18 21.73
N PHE A 141 2.37 -4.94 20.60
CA PHE A 141 1.08 -5.56 20.31
C PHE A 141 1.19 -7.09 20.24
N HIS A 142 2.21 -7.63 19.56
CA HIS A 142 2.39 -9.07 19.45
C HIS A 142 2.74 -9.73 20.79
N PHE A 143 3.67 -9.18 21.56
CA PHE A 143 4.15 -9.86 22.77
C PHE A 143 3.30 -9.62 24.01
N PHE A 144 2.49 -8.57 24.05
CA PHE A 144 1.77 -8.18 25.27
C PHE A 144 0.25 -8.10 25.10
N ILE A 145 -0.27 -8.08 23.88
CA ILE A 145 -1.72 -7.92 23.64
C ILE A 145 -2.32 -9.17 22.99
N SER A 146 -1.62 -9.83 22.08
CA SER A 146 -2.17 -10.95 21.30
C SER A 146 -1.14 -12.03 20.99
N ASP A 147 -1.36 -13.25 21.47
CA ASP A 147 -0.55 -14.45 21.16
C ASP A 147 -0.73 -14.94 19.71
N ASP A 148 -1.72 -14.42 18.98
CA ASP A 148 -1.96 -14.73 17.56
C ASP A 148 -1.03 -13.96 16.60
N ARG A 149 -1.06 -14.35 15.31
CA ARG A 149 -0.38 -13.62 14.23
C ARG A 149 -0.64 -12.11 14.31
N LEU A 150 0.39 -11.31 14.06
CA LEU A 150 0.35 -9.86 14.24
C LEU A 150 -0.76 -9.19 13.40
N ARG A 151 -1.66 -8.48 14.09
CA ARG A 151 -2.81 -7.72 13.54
C ARG A 151 -2.87 -6.34 14.18
N ILE A 152 -2.37 -5.32 13.49
CA ILE A 152 -2.35 -3.95 14.01
C ILE A 152 -3.68 -3.27 13.66
N ASP A 153 -4.63 -3.26 14.61
CA ASP A 153 -5.92 -2.55 14.55
C ASP A 153 -6.73 -2.79 13.24
N SER A 154 -6.44 -3.92 12.57
CA SER A 154 -7.01 -4.35 11.29
C SER A 154 -6.61 -5.79 10.97
N SER A 155 -6.90 -6.26 9.74
CA SER A 155 -6.47 -7.57 9.26
C SER A 155 -4.94 -7.68 9.21
N ALA A 156 -4.42 -8.89 9.45
CA ALA A 156 -2.98 -9.17 9.38
C ALA A 156 -2.39 -8.81 8.00
N THR A 157 -3.19 -9.01 6.94
CA THR A 157 -2.81 -8.69 5.55
C THR A 157 -2.63 -7.19 5.37
N LEU A 158 -3.60 -6.38 5.78
CA LEU A 158 -3.50 -4.92 5.66
C LEU A 158 -2.36 -4.36 6.50
N SER A 159 -2.19 -4.85 7.74
CA SER A 159 -1.05 -4.46 8.59
C SER A 159 0.30 -4.75 7.91
N ALA A 160 0.43 -5.93 7.28
CA ALA A 160 1.65 -6.32 6.56
C ALA A 160 1.91 -5.41 5.35
N TYR A 161 0.89 -5.14 4.53
CA TYR A 161 1.04 -4.28 3.34
C TYR A 161 1.43 -2.85 3.72
N ILE A 162 0.75 -2.27 4.70
CA ILE A 162 1.03 -0.90 5.14
C ILE A 162 2.43 -0.80 5.76
N TYR A 163 2.80 -1.75 6.63
CA TYR A 163 4.13 -1.79 7.25
C TYR A 163 5.24 -1.96 6.20
N ALA A 164 5.04 -2.87 5.24
CA ALA A 164 5.96 -3.07 4.12
C ALA A 164 6.14 -1.79 3.29
N PHE A 165 5.03 -1.13 2.94
CA PHE A 165 5.06 0.10 2.16
C PHE A 165 5.77 1.26 2.90
N TYR A 166 5.46 1.47 4.18
CA TYR A 166 6.16 2.44 5.03
C TYR A 166 7.67 2.19 5.07
N THR A 167 8.05 0.93 5.24
CA THR A 167 9.46 0.52 5.27
C THR A 167 10.14 0.79 3.93
N MET A 168 9.48 0.48 2.82
CA MET A 168 10.01 0.73 1.48
C MET A 168 10.24 2.23 1.21
N ILE A 169 9.33 3.11 1.67
CA ILE A 169 9.53 4.57 1.61
C ILE A 169 10.72 5.00 2.47
N THR A 170 10.87 4.42 3.66
CA THR A 170 12.00 4.71 4.57
C THR A 170 13.33 4.31 3.94
N LEU A 171 13.42 3.10 3.37
CA LEU A 171 14.60 2.62 2.65
C LEU A 171 14.91 3.46 1.40
N TYR A 172 13.87 3.89 0.68
CA TYR A 172 14.02 4.83 -0.43
C TYR A 172 14.58 6.17 0.03
N ALA A 173 14.10 6.75 1.14
CA ALA A 173 14.62 7.98 1.70
C ALA A 173 16.11 7.87 2.08
N LEU A 174 16.47 6.77 2.74
CA LEU A 174 17.86 6.43 3.10
C LEU A 174 18.74 6.29 1.86
N SER A 175 18.14 5.98 0.71
CA SER A 175 18.85 5.88 -0.56
C SER A 175 19.17 7.23 -1.19
N CYS A 176 18.29 8.21 -0.98
CA CYS A 176 18.37 9.53 -1.60
C CYS A 176 19.38 10.46 -0.92
N VAL A 177 19.67 10.27 0.37
CA VAL A 177 20.49 11.20 1.17
C VAL A 177 21.66 10.48 1.82
N LYS A 178 22.83 11.12 1.84
CA LYS A 178 23.98 10.62 2.60
C LYS A 178 23.79 10.97 4.07
N ILE A 179 23.78 9.95 4.92
CA ILE A 179 23.75 10.07 6.38
C ILE A 179 24.93 9.31 6.99
N ARG A 180 25.39 9.73 8.17
CA ARG A 180 26.38 8.98 8.94
C ARG A 180 25.78 7.63 9.33
N TYR A 181 26.58 6.57 9.31
CA TYR A 181 26.12 5.20 9.62
C TYR A 181 24.99 4.67 8.71
N ARG A 182 24.87 5.16 7.46
CA ARG A 182 23.82 4.74 6.52
C ARG A 182 23.71 3.22 6.35
N ALA A 183 24.83 2.52 6.17
CA ALA A 183 24.83 1.08 5.92
C ALA A 183 24.28 0.26 7.10
N PRO A 184 24.77 0.41 8.35
CA PRO A 184 24.19 -0.31 9.49
C PRO A 184 22.74 0.09 9.78
N ILE A 185 22.34 1.35 9.52
CA ILE A 185 20.93 1.76 9.64
C ILE A 185 20.05 0.99 8.65
N ILE A 186 20.45 0.92 7.38
CA ILE A 186 19.72 0.15 6.35
C ILE A 186 19.60 -1.33 6.76
N ILE A 187 20.69 -1.93 7.25
CA ILE A 187 20.70 -3.32 7.72
C ILE A 187 19.69 -3.50 8.85
N THR A 188 19.70 -2.60 9.84
CA THR A 188 18.78 -2.66 10.99
C THR A 188 17.32 -2.56 10.55
N VAL A 189 17.01 -1.61 9.66
CA VAL A 189 15.66 -1.44 9.10
C VAL A 189 15.20 -2.70 8.38
N VAL A 190 16.05 -3.31 7.54
CA VAL A 190 15.73 -4.54 6.81
C VAL A 190 15.52 -5.74 7.74
N VAL A 191 16.38 -5.92 8.74
CA VAL A 191 16.27 -7.06 9.68
C VAL A 191 14.99 -6.95 10.50
N LEU A 192 14.75 -5.79 11.11
CA LEU A 192 13.54 -5.57 11.90
C LEU A 192 12.29 -5.67 11.05
N SER A 193 12.31 -5.16 9.82
CA SER A 193 11.13 -5.22 8.97
C SER A 193 10.81 -6.63 8.52
N LEU A 194 11.81 -7.43 8.15
CA LEU A 194 11.62 -8.85 7.83
C LEU A 194 11.03 -9.62 9.03
N TRP A 195 11.50 -9.30 10.24
CA TRP A 195 10.95 -9.90 11.46
C TRP A 195 9.47 -9.53 11.67
N ILE A 196 9.12 -8.24 11.59
CA ILE A 196 7.71 -7.82 11.71
C ILE A 196 6.83 -8.47 10.64
N ILE A 197 7.27 -8.47 9.37
CA ILE A 197 6.53 -9.13 8.29
C ILE A 197 6.36 -10.63 8.58
N PHE A 198 7.37 -11.29 9.13
CA PHE A 198 7.25 -12.69 9.55
C PHE A 198 6.17 -12.91 10.60
N LEU A 199 6.09 -12.04 11.62
CA LEU A 199 5.06 -12.11 12.67
C LEU A 199 3.64 -11.93 12.12
N THR A 200 3.45 -11.24 10.98
CA THR A 200 2.12 -11.12 10.36
C THR A 200 1.61 -12.41 9.72
N GLN A 201 2.52 -13.35 9.39
CA GLN A 201 2.23 -14.60 8.67
C GLN A 201 1.49 -14.37 7.33
N THR A 202 1.67 -13.21 6.69
CA THR A 202 1.02 -12.89 5.41
C THR A 202 1.86 -13.42 4.24
N ARG A 203 1.40 -14.54 3.63
CA ARG A 203 2.10 -15.27 2.55
C ARG A 203 2.56 -14.37 1.39
N SER A 204 1.68 -13.52 0.87
CA SER A 204 1.99 -12.62 -0.25
C SER A 204 3.12 -11.66 0.07
N VAL A 205 3.13 -11.07 1.27
CA VAL A 205 4.18 -10.12 1.70
C VAL A 205 5.47 -10.85 2.00
N LEU A 206 5.42 -12.03 2.63
CA LEU A 206 6.58 -12.89 2.87
C LEU A 206 7.35 -13.24 1.58
N ILE A 207 6.68 -13.27 0.43
CA ILE A 207 7.31 -13.54 -0.87
C ILE A 207 7.71 -12.23 -1.56
N PHE A 208 6.76 -11.33 -1.80
CA PHE A 208 7.00 -10.14 -2.61
C PHE A 208 7.90 -9.11 -1.93
N TYR A 209 7.80 -8.91 -0.61
CA TYR A 209 8.59 -7.90 0.08
C TYR A 209 10.10 -8.22 0.03
N PRO A 210 10.58 -9.44 0.40
CA PRO A 210 11.98 -9.80 0.22
C PRO A 210 12.45 -9.76 -1.24
N ALA A 211 11.59 -10.16 -2.19
CA ALA A 211 11.94 -10.11 -3.61
C ALA A 211 12.17 -8.67 -4.11
N ILE A 212 11.30 -7.72 -3.71
CA ILE A 212 11.49 -6.29 -4.01
C ILE A 212 12.77 -5.76 -3.35
N LEU A 213 13.02 -6.11 -2.07
CA LEU A 213 14.25 -5.71 -1.38
C LEU A 213 15.51 -6.21 -2.10
N LEU A 214 15.53 -7.49 -2.48
CA LEU A 214 16.61 -8.13 -3.23
C LEU A 214 16.86 -7.39 -4.55
N TYR A 215 15.80 -7.15 -5.33
CA TYR A 215 15.91 -6.40 -6.58
C TYR A 215 16.49 -4.99 -6.37
N CYS A 216 15.93 -4.24 -5.41
CA CYS A 216 16.38 -2.90 -5.08
C CYS A 216 17.84 -2.88 -4.64
N LEU A 217 18.26 -3.79 -3.76
CA LEU A 217 19.62 -3.81 -3.22
C LEU A 217 20.66 -4.22 -4.28
N LEU A 218 20.31 -5.12 -5.19
CA LEU A 218 21.16 -5.48 -6.33
C LEU A 218 21.35 -4.32 -7.31
N LYS A 219 20.32 -3.49 -7.52
CA LYS A 219 20.35 -2.37 -8.48
C LYS A 219 20.84 -1.05 -7.90
N SER A 220 20.66 -0.80 -6.61
CA SER A 220 20.76 0.55 -6.02
C SER A 220 22.16 0.99 -5.55
N LYS A 221 23.22 0.15 -5.66
CA LYS A 221 24.53 0.39 -5.02
C LYS A 221 24.45 0.78 -3.53
N MET A 222 23.32 0.50 -2.85
CA MET A 222 23.09 0.88 -1.45
C MET A 222 24.03 0.13 -0.49
N LEU A 223 24.37 -1.11 -0.83
CA LEU A 223 25.26 -1.99 -0.07
C LEU A 223 26.24 -2.67 -1.04
N SER A 224 27.42 -3.06 -0.55
CA SER A 224 28.33 -3.93 -1.31
C SER A 224 27.69 -5.32 -1.47
N ARG A 225 27.88 -5.98 -2.62
CA ARG A 225 27.33 -7.31 -2.92
C ARG A 225 27.65 -8.37 -1.85
N ALA A 226 28.85 -8.34 -1.26
CA ALA A 226 29.25 -9.28 -0.21
C ALA A 226 28.44 -9.12 1.08
N LYS A 227 28.32 -7.88 1.59
CA LYS A 227 27.47 -7.57 2.78
C LYS A 227 26.00 -7.89 2.52
N PHE A 228 25.56 -7.83 1.27
CA PHE A 228 24.20 -8.15 0.87
C PHE A 228 23.93 -9.67 0.93
N ILE A 229 24.80 -10.47 0.33
CA ILE A 229 24.70 -11.94 0.38
C ILE A 229 24.75 -12.40 1.84
N ALA A 230 25.66 -11.85 2.64
CA ALA A 230 25.74 -12.16 4.06
C ALA A 230 24.45 -11.81 4.82
N LEU A 231 23.81 -10.67 4.52
CA LEU A 231 22.56 -10.28 5.15
C LEU A 231 21.39 -11.18 4.76
N CYS A 232 21.23 -11.50 3.47
CA CYS A 232 20.17 -12.39 2.99
C CYS A 232 20.34 -13.80 3.54
N VAL A 233 21.57 -14.32 3.55
CA VAL A 233 21.87 -15.62 4.15
C VAL A 233 21.63 -15.60 5.65
N ALA A 234 22.07 -14.56 6.37
CA ALA A 234 21.81 -14.44 7.80
C ALA A 234 20.32 -14.32 8.13
N SER A 235 19.55 -13.54 7.35
CA SER A 235 18.10 -13.42 7.54
C SER A 235 17.35 -14.71 7.19
N LEU A 236 17.80 -15.43 6.16
CA LEU A 236 17.22 -16.71 5.76
C LEU A 236 17.54 -17.79 6.80
N LEU A 237 18.78 -17.85 7.29
CA LEU A 237 19.16 -18.79 8.35
C LEU A 237 18.43 -18.46 9.65
N ALA A 238 18.33 -17.18 10.01
CA ALA A 238 17.55 -16.76 11.17
C ALA A 238 16.06 -17.10 11.02
N SER A 239 15.46 -16.93 9.83
CA SER A 239 14.07 -17.32 9.61
C SER A 239 13.90 -18.84 9.62
N LEU A 240 14.82 -19.62 9.07
CA LEU A 240 14.79 -21.10 9.12
C LEU A 240 14.88 -21.62 10.56
N VAL A 241 15.80 -21.07 11.38
CA VAL A 241 15.94 -21.42 12.79
C VAL A 241 14.71 -21.00 13.60
N MET A 242 14.15 -19.81 13.33
CA MET A 242 12.92 -19.34 13.97
C MET A 242 11.70 -20.16 13.55
N ILE A 243 11.62 -20.65 12.31
CA ILE A 243 10.56 -21.56 11.86
C ILE A 243 10.63 -22.88 12.62
N GLU A 244 11.84 -23.40 12.86
CA GLU A 244 12.08 -24.65 13.57
C GLU A 244 11.77 -24.55 15.08
N PHE A 245 12.03 -23.38 15.69
CA PHE A 245 11.77 -23.13 17.12
C PHE A 245 10.35 -22.60 17.43
N ALA A 246 9.70 -21.88 16.51
CA ALA A 246 8.47 -21.15 16.83
C ALA A 246 7.18 -21.85 16.36
N PHE A 247 7.18 -22.64 15.28
CA PHE A 247 5.92 -23.22 14.77
C PHE A 247 6.11 -24.54 13.98
N PRO A 248 5.69 -25.70 14.52
CA PRO A 248 5.57 -26.94 13.72
C PRO A 248 4.58 -26.80 12.53
N THR A 249 3.71 -25.79 12.55
CA THR A 249 2.60 -25.56 11.61
C THR A 249 3.04 -25.05 10.22
N ILE A 250 4.23 -24.45 10.08
CA ILE A 250 4.65 -23.84 8.81
C ILE A 250 5.08 -24.88 7.77
N LYS A 251 5.73 -25.98 8.20
CA LYS A 251 6.04 -27.12 7.32
C LYS A 251 4.77 -27.77 6.77
N VAL A 252 3.75 -27.93 7.62
CA VAL A 252 2.43 -28.44 7.23
C VAL A 252 1.79 -27.52 6.18
N ARG A 253 1.80 -26.20 6.41
CA ARG A 253 1.24 -25.18 5.51
C ARG A 253 1.91 -25.09 4.13
N ALA A 254 3.19 -25.42 4.02
CA ALA A 254 3.91 -25.40 2.75
C ALA A 254 3.61 -26.64 1.90
N VAL A 255 3.45 -27.79 2.55
CA VAL A 255 2.99 -29.03 1.91
C VAL A 255 1.52 -28.90 1.50
N GLU A 256 0.68 -28.35 2.38
CA GLU A 256 -0.73 -28.00 2.08
C GLU A 256 -0.83 -27.10 0.84
N ALA A 257 -0.06 -26.02 0.73
CA ALA A 257 -0.18 -25.12 -0.43
C ALA A 257 0.13 -25.78 -1.78
N VAL A 258 1.00 -26.79 -1.81
CA VAL A 258 1.32 -27.56 -3.02
C VAL A 258 0.25 -28.61 -3.30
N SER A 259 -0.27 -29.28 -2.26
CA SER A 259 -1.38 -30.22 -2.42
C SER A 259 -2.70 -29.52 -2.80
N GLU A 260 -2.97 -28.34 -2.22
CA GLU A 260 -4.10 -27.46 -2.53
C GLU A 260 -4.16 -27.10 -4.02
N LEU A 261 -3.01 -26.85 -4.65
CA LEU A 261 -2.96 -26.49 -6.07
C LEU A 261 -3.22 -27.71 -6.97
N SER A 262 -2.75 -28.91 -6.57
CA SER A 262 -3.00 -30.16 -7.29
C SER A 262 -4.42 -30.70 -7.07
N GLU A 263 -5.06 -30.37 -5.95
CA GLU A 263 -6.39 -30.86 -5.56
C GLU A 263 -7.50 -29.84 -5.78
N TYR A 264 -7.21 -28.61 -6.25
CA TYR A 264 -8.23 -27.55 -6.45
C TYR A 264 -9.49 -28.00 -7.21
N GLN A 265 -9.36 -28.91 -8.18
CA GLN A 265 -10.50 -29.46 -8.93
C GLN A 265 -11.37 -30.43 -8.11
N ASN A 266 -10.80 -31.06 -7.06
CA ASN A 266 -11.44 -32.07 -6.21
C ASN A 266 -11.83 -31.53 -4.83
N ASP A 267 -11.02 -30.65 -4.23
CA ASP A 267 -11.28 -29.92 -2.98
C ASP A 267 -10.73 -28.49 -3.08
N ASN A 268 -11.63 -27.51 -3.13
CA ASN A 268 -11.28 -26.09 -3.18
C ASN A 268 -11.47 -25.37 -1.83
N ASN A 269 -11.79 -26.09 -0.75
CA ASN A 269 -12.09 -25.54 0.58
C ASN A 269 -10.82 -25.13 1.36
N THR A 270 -9.96 -24.35 0.72
CA THR A 270 -8.64 -23.96 1.22
C THR A 270 -8.42 -22.45 1.02
N SER A 271 -7.42 -21.87 1.69
CA SER A 271 -7.20 -20.41 1.59
C SER A 271 -6.80 -19.97 0.17
N LEU A 272 -6.11 -20.83 -0.60
CA LEU A 272 -5.80 -20.57 -2.00
C LEU A 272 -7.01 -20.86 -2.89
N GLY A 273 -7.69 -21.99 -2.65
CA GLY A 273 -8.88 -22.38 -3.39
C GLY A 273 -9.98 -21.32 -3.32
N ALA A 274 -10.28 -20.81 -2.12
CA ALA A 274 -11.25 -19.74 -1.92
C ALA A 274 -10.94 -18.47 -2.75
N ARG A 275 -9.66 -18.08 -2.88
CA ARG A 275 -9.28 -16.91 -3.70
C ARG A 275 -9.48 -17.17 -5.18
N LEU A 276 -9.05 -18.33 -5.66
CA LEU A 276 -9.22 -18.71 -7.06
C LEU A 276 -10.69 -18.83 -7.42
N SER A 277 -11.51 -19.43 -6.55
CA SER A 277 -12.96 -19.51 -6.71
C SER A 277 -13.59 -18.11 -6.75
N MET A 278 -13.24 -17.21 -5.81
CA MET A 278 -13.72 -15.81 -5.83
C MET A 278 -13.29 -15.06 -7.09
N TRP A 279 -12.08 -15.30 -7.59
CA TRP A 279 -11.58 -14.67 -8.82
C TRP A 279 -12.30 -15.19 -10.04
N HIS A 280 -12.55 -16.50 -10.12
CA HIS A 280 -13.28 -17.10 -11.22
C HIS A 280 -14.73 -16.59 -11.27
N THR A 281 -15.45 -16.62 -10.13
CA THR A 281 -16.81 -16.08 -10.06
C THR A 281 -16.84 -14.57 -10.32
N GLY A 282 -15.84 -13.82 -9.85
CA GLY A 282 -15.72 -12.38 -10.11
C GLY A 282 -15.46 -12.05 -11.58
N VAL A 283 -14.60 -12.80 -12.28
CA VAL A 283 -14.37 -12.62 -13.72
C VAL A 283 -15.62 -12.95 -14.53
N TYR A 284 -16.36 -13.98 -14.13
CA TYR A 284 -17.64 -14.31 -14.75
C TYR A 284 -18.65 -13.17 -14.59
N GLU A 285 -18.77 -12.61 -13.38
CA GLU A 285 -19.64 -11.48 -13.11
C GLU A 285 -19.26 -10.24 -13.94
N ILE A 286 -17.97 -9.90 -14.04
CA ILE A 286 -17.48 -8.79 -14.89
C ILE A 286 -17.87 -8.97 -16.36
N TYR A 287 -17.79 -10.21 -16.87
CA TYR A 287 -18.15 -10.50 -18.27
C TYR A 287 -19.64 -10.28 -18.53
N HIS A 288 -20.51 -10.67 -17.59
CA HIS A 288 -21.96 -10.56 -17.72
C HIS A 288 -22.52 -9.19 -17.30
N HIS A 289 -21.80 -8.45 -16.45
CA HIS A 289 -22.19 -7.14 -15.94
C HIS A 289 -21.06 -6.11 -16.11
N PRO A 290 -20.69 -5.76 -17.35
CA PRO A 290 -19.51 -4.92 -17.62
C PRO A 290 -19.61 -3.48 -17.07
N SER A 291 -20.82 -3.02 -16.73
CA SER A 291 -21.05 -1.73 -16.07
C SER A 291 -20.82 -1.76 -14.55
N GLY A 292 -20.63 -2.95 -13.97
CA GLY A 292 -20.62 -3.17 -12.53
C GLY A 292 -22.03 -3.19 -11.93
N VAL A 293 -22.12 -3.66 -10.69
CA VAL A 293 -23.38 -3.86 -9.94
C VAL A 293 -23.29 -3.33 -8.50
N SER A 294 -24.40 -3.36 -7.78
CA SER A 294 -24.41 -3.05 -6.35
C SER A 294 -23.66 -4.14 -5.55
N SER A 295 -23.26 -3.83 -4.32
CA SER A 295 -22.60 -4.80 -3.43
C SER A 295 -23.49 -6.01 -3.11
N GLN A 296 -24.80 -5.76 -2.94
CA GLN A 296 -25.82 -6.80 -2.74
C GLN A 296 -25.94 -7.70 -3.96
N ASP A 297 -26.19 -7.12 -5.13
CA ASP A 297 -26.33 -7.89 -6.37
C ASP A 297 -25.07 -8.70 -6.63
N ARG A 298 -23.89 -8.10 -6.40
CA ARG A 298 -22.61 -8.81 -6.52
C ARG A 298 -22.57 -10.01 -5.58
N TYR A 299 -22.95 -9.84 -4.32
CA TYR A 299 -22.96 -10.93 -3.35
C TYR A 299 -23.91 -12.07 -3.77
N GLU A 300 -25.13 -11.74 -4.21
CA GLU A 300 -26.12 -12.72 -4.67
C GLU A 300 -25.63 -13.48 -5.91
N ILE A 301 -25.13 -12.75 -6.91
CA ILE A 301 -24.58 -13.31 -8.16
C ILE A 301 -23.40 -14.23 -7.84
N LEU A 302 -22.42 -13.76 -7.06
CA LEU A 302 -21.25 -14.56 -6.72
C LEU A 302 -21.61 -15.76 -5.85
N SER A 303 -22.59 -15.62 -4.95
CA SER A 303 -23.09 -16.72 -4.13
C SER A 303 -23.68 -17.84 -5.00
N GLN A 304 -24.51 -17.48 -5.98
CA GLN A 304 -25.07 -18.44 -6.93
C GLN A 304 -23.97 -19.10 -7.78
N LEU A 305 -23.07 -18.30 -8.34
CA LEU A 305 -21.95 -18.81 -9.14
C LEU A 305 -21.02 -19.71 -8.33
N MET A 306 -20.83 -19.44 -7.05
CA MET A 306 -20.03 -20.27 -6.16
C MET A 306 -20.65 -21.66 -5.99
N GLN A 307 -21.98 -21.73 -5.84
CA GLN A 307 -22.69 -23.02 -5.78
C GLN A 307 -22.62 -23.76 -7.12
N GLU A 308 -22.86 -23.06 -8.23
CA GLU A 308 -22.96 -23.68 -9.56
C GLU A 308 -21.62 -24.10 -10.16
N LYS A 309 -20.55 -23.33 -9.90
CA LYS A 309 -19.26 -23.45 -10.60
C LYS A 309 -18.07 -23.77 -9.72
N GLU A 310 -18.22 -23.62 -8.39
CA GLU A 310 -17.12 -23.76 -7.42
C GLU A 310 -17.50 -24.66 -6.25
N HIS A 311 -18.41 -25.62 -6.47
CA HIS A 311 -18.83 -26.63 -5.50
C HIS A 311 -19.30 -26.06 -4.16
N GLY A 312 -19.81 -24.83 -4.15
CA GLY A 312 -20.27 -24.16 -2.94
C GLY A 312 -19.17 -23.83 -1.94
N ASN A 313 -17.94 -23.54 -2.41
CA ASN A 313 -16.76 -23.23 -1.58
C ASN A 313 -17.10 -22.33 -0.36
N PRO A 314 -17.12 -22.88 0.87
CA PRO A 314 -17.63 -22.15 2.03
C PRO A 314 -16.67 -21.05 2.49
N GLU A 315 -15.36 -21.24 2.30
CA GLU A 315 -14.37 -20.20 2.57
C GLU A 315 -14.49 -19.04 1.58
N GLY A 316 -14.78 -19.31 0.30
CA GLY A 316 -15.08 -18.27 -0.70
C GLY A 316 -16.33 -17.45 -0.32
N MET A 317 -17.41 -18.13 0.03
CA MET A 317 -18.67 -17.53 0.50
C MET A 317 -18.47 -16.62 1.71
N ARG A 318 -17.68 -17.06 2.70
CA ARG A 318 -17.41 -16.28 3.91
C ARG A 318 -16.62 -15.00 3.63
N ASN A 319 -15.71 -15.03 2.67
CA ASN A 319 -14.78 -13.92 2.42
C ASN A 319 -15.28 -12.90 1.38
N MET A 320 -16.11 -13.31 0.42
CA MET A 320 -16.58 -12.41 -0.66
C MET A 320 -17.41 -11.22 -0.18
N VAL A 321 -17.99 -11.29 1.02
CA VAL A 321 -18.70 -10.18 1.70
C VAL A 321 -17.77 -8.98 1.93
N TYR A 322 -16.49 -9.24 2.17
CA TYR A 322 -15.50 -8.19 2.42
C TYR A 322 -14.89 -7.66 1.11
N HIS A 323 -14.28 -8.55 0.32
CA HIS A 323 -13.65 -8.24 -0.96
C HIS A 323 -13.15 -9.51 -1.66
N LEU A 324 -12.93 -9.42 -2.97
CA LEU A 324 -12.45 -10.50 -3.84
C LEU A 324 -10.94 -10.72 -3.81
N HIS A 325 -10.21 -10.03 -2.93
CA HIS A 325 -8.77 -10.20 -2.74
C HIS A 325 -7.96 -9.99 -4.03
N ASN A 326 -8.38 -9.03 -4.85
CA ASN A 326 -7.69 -8.57 -6.04
C ASN A 326 -8.26 -7.20 -6.40
N ASP A 327 -7.45 -6.14 -6.41
CA ASP A 327 -7.91 -4.78 -6.68
C ASP A 327 -8.62 -4.66 -8.03
N LEU A 328 -8.16 -5.36 -9.06
CA LEU A 328 -8.71 -5.26 -10.40
C LEU A 328 -10.08 -5.94 -10.49
N ILE A 329 -10.19 -7.18 -9.98
CA ILE A 329 -11.46 -7.92 -9.98
C ILE A 329 -12.47 -7.24 -9.04
N GLU A 330 -12.03 -6.80 -7.86
CA GLU A 330 -12.86 -6.04 -6.92
C GLU A 330 -13.39 -4.74 -7.54
N THR A 331 -12.52 -3.98 -8.21
CA THR A 331 -12.91 -2.72 -8.85
C THR A 331 -13.82 -2.97 -10.04
N MET A 332 -13.49 -3.93 -10.91
CA MET A 332 -14.28 -4.20 -12.12
C MET A 332 -15.65 -4.79 -11.81
N SER A 333 -15.76 -5.65 -10.79
CA SER A 333 -17.05 -6.24 -10.40
C SER A 333 -18.04 -5.21 -9.87
N LEU A 334 -17.56 -4.22 -9.12
CA LEU A 334 -18.42 -3.19 -8.54
C LEU A 334 -18.56 -1.98 -9.47
N GLN A 335 -17.45 -1.41 -9.93
CA GLN A 335 -17.41 -0.14 -10.66
C GLN A 335 -17.36 -0.33 -12.19
N GLY A 336 -17.44 -1.56 -12.67
CA GLY A 336 -17.40 -1.92 -14.08
C GLY A 336 -16.00 -1.88 -14.69
N VAL A 337 -15.93 -2.30 -15.96
CA VAL A 337 -14.68 -2.35 -16.74
C VAL A 337 -14.00 -0.99 -16.81
N ILE A 338 -14.78 0.10 -16.86
CA ILE A 338 -14.27 1.48 -16.85
C ILE A 338 -13.49 1.77 -15.56
N GLY A 339 -14.01 1.39 -14.39
CA GLY A 339 -13.31 1.52 -13.11
C GLY A 339 -11.97 0.78 -13.11
N GLY A 340 -11.95 -0.44 -13.67
CA GLY A 340 -10.72 -1.22 -13.84
C GLY A 340 -9.69 -0.56 -14.76
N ILE A 341 -10.12 0.02 -15.88
CA ILE A 341 -9.24 0.79 -16.79
C ILE A 341 -8.65 2.01 -16.07
N ILE A 342 -9.46 2.72 -15.29
CA ILE A 342 -9.00 3.87 -14.48
C ILE A 342 -7.93 3.43 -13.48
N LEU A 343 -8.11 2.29 -12.80
CA LEU A 343 -7.12 1.73 -11.87
C LEU A 343 -5.79 1.39 -12.58
N LEU A 344 -5.85 0.76 -13.76
CA LEU A 344 -4.65 0.46 -14.55
C LEU A 344 -3.94 1.73 -15.04
N CYS A 345 -4.71 2.76 -15.42
CA CYS A 345 -4.20 4.08 -15.74
C CYS A 345 -3.49 4.71 -14.53
N LEU A 346 -4.05 4.58 -13.33
CA LEU A 346 -3.43 5.05 -12.09
C LEU A 346 -2.10 4.34 -11.80
N TYR A 347 -2.05 3.00 -11.91
CA TYR A 347 -0.79 2.26 -11.75
C TYR A 347 0.28 2.72 -12.77
N THR A 348 -0.12 2.92 -14.02
CA THR A 348 0.77 3.41 -15.08
C THR A 348 1.22 4.85 -14.81
N ALA A 349 0.32 5.72 -14.36
CA ALA A 349 0.62 7.10 -14.00
C ALA A 349 1.60 7.20 -12.82
N MET A 350 1.47 6.33 -11.81
CA MET A 350 2.43 6.23 -10.72
C MET A 350 3.83 5.87 -11.23
N VAL A 351 3.94 4.86 -12.11
CA VAL A 351 5.23 4.46 -12.70
C VAL A 351 5.81 5.61 -13.53
N PHE A 352 4.98 6.25 -14.37
CA PHE A 352 5.38 7.41 -15.18
C PHE A 352 5.90 8.55 -14.30
N TYR A 353 5.16 8.92 -13.25
CA TYR A 353 5.53 9.94 -12.27
C TYR A 353 6.89 9.67 -11.63
N VAL A 354 7.09 8.46 -11.10
CA VAL A 354 8.33 8.09 -10.42
C VAL A 354 9.52 8.09 -11.40
N ARG A 355 9.34 7.57 -12.61
CA ARG A 355 10.41 7.52 -13.62
C ARG A 355 10.82 8.92 -14.09
N ARG A 356 9.86 9.82 -14.32
CA ARG A 356 10.13 11.19 -14.78
C ARG A 356 10.87 12.04 -13.77
N LYS A 357 10.69 11.78 -12.46
CA LYS A 357 11.46 12.47 -11.42
C LYS A 357 12.94 12.06 -11.36
N GLY A 358 13.33 10.91 -11.91
CA GLY A 358 14.72 10.56 -12.21
C GLY A 358 15.67 10.41 -11.01
N ILE A 359 15.15 10.17 -9.80
CA ILE A 359 15.94 10.23 -8.56
C ILE A 359 16.82 8.98 -8.40
N LEU A 360 16.25 7.79 -8.58
CA LEU A 360 16.93 6.49 -8.50
C LEU A 360 16.22 5.46 -9.38
N SER A 361 16.97 4.54 -10.00
CA SER A 361 16.41 3.42 -10.79
C SER A 361 15.48 2.52 -9.97
N CYS A 362 15.62 2.53 -8.63
CA CYS A 362 14.84 1.70 -7.71
C CYS A 362 13.59 2.39 -7.16
N GLY A 363 13.34 3.68 -7.45
CA GLY A 363 12.15 4.38 -6.94
C GLY A 363 10.84 3.70 -7.35
N THR A 364 10.77 3.16 -8.57
CA THR A 364 9.62 2.40 -9.06
C THR A 364 9.41 1.12 -8.25
N ALA A 365 10.49 0.45 -7.86
CA ALA A 365 10.41 -0.77 -7.08
C ALA A 365 10.03 -0.51 -5.61
N PHE A 366 10.48 0.59 -5.01
CA PHE A 366 10.10 0.95 -3.64
C PHE A 366 8.67 1.48 -3.51
N LEU A 367 8.14 2.18 -4.53
CA LEU A 367 6.85 2.88 -4.42
C LEU A 367 5.73 2.27 -5.26
N CYS A 368 6.00 1.81 -6.47
CA CYS A 368 4.96 1.28 -7.36
C CYS A 368 4.77 -0.23 -7.18
N ALA A 369 5.86 -0.99 -7.07
CA ALA A 369 5.79 -2.44 -6.99
C ALA A 369 4.96 -2.96 -5.80
N PRO A 370 5.05 -2.43 -4.57
CA PRO A 370 4.23 -2.91 -3.47
C PRO A 370 2.73 -2.67 -3.73
N VAL A 371 2.35 -1.54 -4.33
CA VAL A 371 0.95 -1.23 -4.65
C VAL A 371 0.41 -2.19 -5.69
N ILE A 372 1.16 -2.42 -6.77
CA ILE A 372 0.73 -3.27 -7.88
C ILE A 372 0.73 -4.76 -7.48
N LEU A 373 1.80 -5.23 -6.83
CA LEU A 373 1.96 -6.66 -6.50
C LEU A 373 1.10 -7.09 -5.31
N PHE A 374 0.91 -6.22 -4.31
CA PHE A 374 -0.04 -6.53 -3.23
C PHE A 374 -1.48 -6.39 -3.73
N GLY A 375 -1.77 -5.39 -4.58
CA GLY A 375 -3.09 -5.21 -5.20
C GLY A 375 -3.48 -6.33 -6.18
N SER A 376 -2.52 -7.04 -6.77
CA SER A 376 -2.83 -8.20 -7.61
C SER A 376 -3.24 -9.45 -6.83
N VAL A 377 -3.05 -9.46 -5.51
CA VAL A 377 -3.35 -10.61 -4.63
C VAL A 377 -4.20 -10.25 -3.41
N ASP A 378 -4.62 -8.98 -3.34
CA ASP A 378 -5.52 -8.44 -2.32
C ASP A 378 -6.20 -7.15 -2.80
N SER A 379 -7.20 -6.68 -2.07
CA SER A 379 -7.95 -5.47 -2.41
C SER A 379 -7.49 -4.29 -1.56
N LEU A 380 -6.48 -3.54 -1.99
CA LEU A 380 -5.93 -2.40 -1.25
C LEU A 380 -6.81 -1.14 -1.35
N PHE A 381 -7.42 -0.89 -2.51
CA PHE A 381 -8.11 0.38 -2.79
C PHE A 381 -9.47 0.53 -2.08
N ILE A 382 -9.97 -0.54 -1.49
CA ILE A 382 -11.12 -0.52 -0.57
C ILE A 382 -10.71 -0.06 0.84
N HIS A 383 -9.42 -0.12 1.20
CA HIS A 383 -8.98 0.23 2.55
C HIS A 383 -8.56 1.69 2.66
N ASP A 384 -9.31 2.46 3.45
CA ASP A 384 -9.03 3.88 3.69
C ASP A 384 -7.68 4.17 4.35
N ARG A 385 -7.21 3.31 5.27
CA ARG A 385 -5.84 3.39 5.83
C ARG A 385 -4.78 3.29 4.74
N PHE A 386 -4.97 2.41 3.76
CA PHE A 386 -4.04 2.24 2.65
C PHE A 386 -4.05 3.46 1.72
N ILE A 387 -5.22 4.01 1.39
CA ILE A 387 -5.30 5.23 0.56
C ILE A 387 -4.58 6.40 1.22
N VAL A 388 -4.78 6.61 2.52
CA VAL A 388 -4.06 7.64 3.29
C VAL A 388 -2.55 7.41 3.22
N MET A 389 -2.09 6.17 3.49
CA MET A 389 -0.69 5.77 3.41
C MET A 389 -0.09 6.00 2.01
N LEU A 390 -0.82 5.65 0.96
CA LEU A 390 -0.39 5.81 -0.43
C LEU A 390 -0.17 7.30 -0.77
N ILE A 391 -1.16 8.15 -0.48
CA ILE A 391 -1.09 9.58 -0.81
C ILE A 391 0.02 10.26 -0.01
N THR A 392 0.10 9.99 1.30
CA THR A 392 1.16 10.56 2.14
C THR A 392 2.54 10.04 1.78
N GLY A 393 2.66 8.78 1.38
CA GLY A 393 3.86 8.21 0.78
C GLY A 393 4.29 8.91 -0.52
N LEU A 394 3.34 9.24 -1.40
CA LEU A 394 3.58 10.00 -2.62
C LEU A 394 4.01 11.46 -2.33
N ILE A 395 3.43 12.10 -1.31
CA ILE A 395 3.87 13.42 -0.80
C ILE A 395 5.32 13.36 -0.33
N ILE A 396 5.68 12.34 0.46
CA ILE A 396 7.05 12.14 0.94
C ILE A 396 8.01 11.90 -0.23
N PHE A 397 7.61 11.09 -1.22
CA PHE A 397 8.39 10.87 -2.44
C PHE A 397 8.61 12.18 -3.22
N ALA A 398 7.58 13.02 -3.37
CA ALA A 398 7.71 14.34 -3.97
C ALA A 398 8.71 15.20 -3.19
N GLY A 399 8.65 15.13 -1.85
CA GLY A 399 9.66 15.68 -0.94
C GLY A 399 11.06 15.21 -1.27
N LEU A 400 11.31 13.91 -1.36
CA LEU A 400 12.61 13.31 -1.65
C LEU A 400 13.15 13.67 -3.05
N SER A 401 12.27 13.97 -4.00
CA SER A 401 12.65 14.32 -5.38
C SER A 401 13.41 15.63 -5.53
N GLY A 402 13.13 16.62 -4.68
CA GLY A 402 13.84 17.90 -4.68
C GLY A 402 15.32 17.77 -4.29
N ALA A 403 15.70 16.72 -3.57
CA ALA A 403 17.06 16.51 -3.05
C ALA A 403 18.13 16.43 -4.13
N LYS A 404 17.80 15.75 -5.23
CA LYS A 404 18.75 15.45 -6.30
C LYS A 404 18.88 16.61 -7.27
N GLN A 405 17.80 17.36 -7.51
CA GLN A 405 17.80 18.56 -8.35
C GLN A 405 18.56 19.73 -7.71
N ALA A 406 18.73 19.74 -6.38
CA ALA A 406 19.56 20.75 -5.69
C ALA A 406 21.07 20.40 -5.65
N ARG A 407 21.45 19.22 -6.14
CA ARG A 407 22.85 18.73 -6.18
C ARG A 407 23.41 18.60 -7.60
N ALA A 408 22.57 18.81 -8.61
CA ALA A 408 22.95 19.02 -10.00
C ALA A 408 22.91 20.53 -10.26
#